data_AF-A0A7X7ZLR6-F1
#
_entry.id   AF-A0A7X7ZLR6-F1
#
_cell.length_a   1.000
_cell.length_b   1.000
_cell.length_c   1.000
_cell.angle_alpha   90.00
_cell.angle_beta   90.00
_cell.angle_gamma   90.00
#
_symmetry.space_group_name_H-M   'P 1'
#
loop_
_entity.id
_entity.type
_entity.pdbx_description
1 polymer ?
#
loop_
_entity_poly.entity_id
_entity_poly.type
_entity_poly.pdbx_seq_one_letter_code
_entity_poly.pdbx_strand_id
1 'polypeptide(L)' 'MLIIFDLETTGVDVAKDRIVQIAYVLLDDSGKAVAQNCTLVNPQIP' A
#
# COMPACT_ATOMS: atom_id res chain seq x y z
N MET A 1 -3.10 -1.47 17.46
CA MET A 1 -3.37 -1.66 16.02
C MET A 1 -2.18 -1.20 15.22
N LEU A 2 -1.66 -2.07 14.36
CA LEU A 2 -0.52 -1.82 13.49
C LEU A 2 -0.94 -2.04 12.04
N ILE A 3 -0.53 -1.17 11.13
CA ILE A 3 -0.76 -1.36 9.69
C ILE A 3 0.59 -1.52 9.01
N ILE A 4 0.73 -2.61 8.28
CA ILE A 4 1.86 -2.85 7.38
C ILE A 4 1.36 -2.56 5.98
N PHE A 5 2.11 -1.76 5.22
CA PHE A 5 1.80 -1.42 3.85
C PHE A 5 2.98 -1.72 2.94
N ASP A 6 2.63 -2.06 1.71
CA ASP A 6 3.56 -2.25 0.61
C ASP A 6 3.04 -1.50 -0.62
N LEU A 7 3.95 -0.93 -1.40
CA LEU A 7 3.65 -0.04 -2.52
C LEU A 7 4.41 -0.49 -3.75
N GLU A 8 3.69 -0.59 -4.87
CA GLU A 8 4.33 -0.69 -6.19
C GLU A 8 4.22 0.64 -6.90
N THR A 9 5.29 1.04 -7.58
CA THR A 9 5.37 2.34 -8.24
C THR A 9 5.85 2.19 -9.69
N THR A 10 5.73 3.26 -10.47
CA THR A 10 6.23 3.29 -11.86
C THR A 10 7.76 3.24 -11.97
N GLY A 11 8.49 3.39 -10.86
CA GLY A 11 9.95 3.46 -10.86
C GLY A 11 10.55 3.51 -9.45
N VAL A 12 11.54 4.37 -9.24
CA VAL A 12 12.27 4.49 -7.95
C VAL A 12 12.49 5.95 -7.53
N ASP A 13 12.13 6.93 -8.36
CA ASP A 13 12.24 8.34 -8.07
C ASP A 13 11.02 8.79 -7.26
N VAL A 14 11.21 8.94 -5.95
CA VAL A 14 10.15 9.32 -5.01
C VAL A 14 9.43 10.64 -5.33
N ALA A 15 10.04 11.52 -6.11
CA ALA A 15 9.46 12.81 -6.48
C ALA A 15 8.69 12.76 -7.81
N LYS A 16 8.99 11.79 -8.69
CA LYS A 16 8.42 11.73 -10.05
C LYS A 16 7.51 10.52 -10.27
N ASP A 17 7.85 9.39 -9.68
CA ASP A 17 7.13 8.14 -9.89
C ASP A 17 5.81 8.12 -9.11
N ARG A 18 4.84 7.40 -9.68
CA ARG A 18 3.47 7.33 -9.15
C ARG A 18 3.21 5.94 -8.60
N ILE A 19 2.44 5.87 -7.52
CA ILE A 19 1.95 4.59 -6.98
C ILE A 19 0.96 3.99 -7.97
N VAL A 20 1.12 2.71 -8.28
CA VAL A 20 0.22 1.94 -9.18
C VAL A 20 -0.53 0.83 -8.44
N GLN A 21 -0.11 0.49 -7.23
CA GLN A 21 -0.79 -0.46 -6.36
C GLN A 21 -0.50 -0.14 -4.90
N ILE A 22 -1.51 -0.32 -4.05
CA ILE A 22 -1.38 -0.24 -2.59
C ILE A 22 -1.88 -1.55 -2.00
N ALA A 23 -1.05 -2.17 -1.17
CA ALA A 23 -1.42 -3.30 -0.35
C ALA A 23 -1.28 -2.95 1.13
N TYR A 24 -2.16 -3.48 1.97
CA TYR A 24 -2.02 -3.38 3.41
C TYR A 24 -2.47 -4.64 4.14
N VAL A 25 -1.91 -4.83 5.32
CA VAL A 25 -2.38 -5.77 6.34
C VAL A 25 -2.53 -5.00 7.65
N LEU A 26 -3.74 -5.02 8.21
CA LEU A 26 -4.04 -4.48 9.52
C LEU A 26 -3.91 -5.60 10.56
N LEU A 27 -3.09 -5.35 11.58
CA LEU A 27 -2.86 -6.23 12.71
C LEU A 27 -3.53 -5.68 13.98
N ASP A 28 -4.11 -6.58 14.77
CA ASP A 28 -4.52 -6.28 16.15
C ASP A 28 -3.31 -6.24 17.10
N ASP A 29 -3.56 -6.00 18.39
CA ASP A 29 -2.51 -5.88 19.40
C ASP A 29 -1.80 -7.21 19.71
N SER A 30 -2.33 -8.34 19.23
CA SER A 30 -1.68 -9.65 19.29
C SER A 30 -0.78 -9.94 18.07
N GLY A 31 -0.76 -9.02 17.10
CA GLY A 31 -0.06 -9.21 15.82
C GLY A 31 -0.84 -10.07 14.81
N LYS A 32 -2.12 -10.37 15.07
CA LYS A 32 -2.95 -11.15 14.15
C LYS A 32 -3.55 -10.24 13.09
N ALA A 33 -3.53 -10.70 11.83
CA ALA A 33 -4.20 -10.01 10.74
C ALA A 33 -5.72 -10.02 10.93
N VAL A 34 -6.31 -8.83 10.93
CA VAL A 34 -7.76 -8.62 11.06
C VAL A 34 -8.39 -8.01 9.80
N ALA A 35 -7.59 -7.38 8.93
CA ALA A 35 -8.02 -6.97 7.59
C ALA A 35 -6.81 -6.93 6.64
N GLN A 36 -7.08 -7.11 5.36
CA GLN A 36 -6.08 -6.93 4.30
C GLN A 36 -6.77 -6.45 3.03
N ASN A 37 -6.05 -5.69 2.21
CA ASN A 37 -6.51 -5.30 0.89
C ASN A 37 -5.33 -5.15 -0.06
N CYS A 38 -5.60 -5.29 -1.35
CA CYS A 38 -4.67 -5.05 -2.43
C CYS A 38 -5.45 -4.42 -3.59
N THR A 39 -5.07 -3.23 -4.00
CA THR A 39 -5.83 -2.48 -5.01
C THR A 39 -4.90 -1.77 -5.99
N LEU A 40 -5.29 -1.82 -7.27
CA LEU A 40 -4.64 -1.05 -8.33
C LEU A 40 -5.06 0.42 -8.24
N VAL A 41 -4.10 1.30 -8.42
CA VAL A 41 -4.28 2.76 -8.46
C VAL A 41 -4.06 3.22 -9.89
N ASN A 42 -4.97 4.03 -10.43
CA ASN A 42 -4.71 4.70 -11.70
C ASN A 42 -3.71 5.85 -11.47
N PRO A 43 -2.46 5.76 -11.97
CA PRO A 43 -1.42 6.75 -11.67
C PRO A 43 -1.69 8.14 -12.28
N GLN A 44 -2.67 8.23 -13.19
CA GLN A 44 -3.11 9.48 -13.82
C GLN A 44 -4.09 10.28 -12.95
N ILE A 45 -4.66 9.67 -11.92
CA ILE A 45 -5.56 10.35 -10.98
C ILE A 45 -4.70 10.83 -9.79
N PRO A 46 -4.78 12.12 -9.40
CA PRO A 46 -4.00 12.69 -8.31
C PRO A 46 -4.09 11.91 -7.00
#